data_AF-E0E1W1-F1
#
_entry.id   AF-E0E1W1-F1
#
_cell.length_a   1.000
_cell.length_b   1.000
_cell.length_c   1.000
_cell.angle_alpha   90.00
_cell.angle_beta   90.00
_cell.angle_gamma   90.00
#
_symmetry.space_group_name_H-M   'P 1'
#
loop_
_entity.id
_entity.type
_entity.pdbx_description
1 polymer ?
#
loop_
_entity_poly.entity_id
_entity_poly.type
_entity_poly.pdbx_seq_one_letter_code
_entity_poly.pdbx_strand_id
1 'polypeptide(L)'
;MNIILKNAPVKRPNGDGEIKKQKKRIPQITDRMKQIERVMNKLYEDNTLGNIERERYEQLSEKYAEEYYSLKTEQEEIEERLFEFENANQRVKNFIKLAESYSDFEELTPTAINEFISKIVVHEAIGGRNEQNYLYLFRC
;
A
#
# COMPACT_ATOMS: atom_id res chain seq x y z
N MET A 1 32.62 -7.25 -21.40
CA MET A 1 32.03 -6.12 -20.66
C MET A 1 31.46 -6.70 -19.37
N ASN A 2 32.16 -6.59 -18.23
CA ASN A 2 31.71 -7.19 -16.98
C ASN A 2 30.69 -6.28 -16.31
N ILE A 3 29.42 -6.63 -16.42
CA ILE A 3 28.36 -5.99 -15.65
C ILE A 3 28.45 -6.57 -14.23
N ILE A 4 29.14 -5.86 -13.34
CA ILE A 4 29.10 -6.16 -11.91
C ILE A 4 27.72 -5.74 -11.43
N LEU A 5 26.78 -6.69 -11.38
CA LEU A 5 25.56 -6.54 -10.59
C LEU A 5 25.98 -6.49 -9.12
N LYS A 6 26.23 -5.28 -8.61
CA LYS A 6 26.29 -5.06 -7.16
C LYS A 6 24.88 -5.38 -6.65
N ASN A 7 24.71 -6.58 -6.11
CA ASN A 7 23.52 -6.97 -5.37
C ASN A 7 23.34 -6.01 -4.18
N ALA A 8 22.65 -4.90 -4.44
CA ALA A 8 22.13 -4.08 -3.37
C ALA A 8 21.13 -4.96 -2.60
N PRO A 9 21.24 -5.08 -1.27
CA PRO A 9 20.27 -5.84 -0.52
C PRO A 9 18.91 -5.18 -0.76
N VAL A 10 18.01 -5.90 -1.45
CA VAL A 10 16.59 -5.57 -1.46
C VAL A 10 16.16 -5.63 0.00
N LYS A 11 16.15 -4.47 0.66
CA LYS A 11 15.57 -4.33 1.99
C LYS A 11 14.11 -4.70 1.83
N ARG A 12 13.76 -5.92 2.23
CA ARG A 12 12.37 -6.28 2.54
C ARG A 12 11.85 -5.15 3.44
N PRO A 13 10.75 -4.47 3.10
CA PRO A 13 10.23 -3.46 3.98
C PRO A 13 10.01 -4.13 5.34
N ASN A 14 10.54 -3.53 6.41
CA ASN A 14 10.42 -3.99 7.80
C ASN A 14 8.94 -3.96 8.31
N GLY A 15 7.96 -4.11 7.42
CA GLY A 15 6.53 -3.89 7.64
C GLY A 15 5.74 -5.13 8.05
N ASP A 16 6.30 -6.35 8.01
CA ASP A 16 5.54 -7.58 8.28
C ASP A 16 4.86 -7.59 9.66
N GLY A 17 5.51 -6.99 10.67
CA GLY A 17 4.94 -6.85 12.01
C GLY A 17 3.79 -5.85 12.07
N GLU A 18 3.94 -4.71 11.39
CA GLU A 18 2.94 -3.65 11.37
C GLU A 18 1.72 -4.04 10.54
N ILE A 19 1.93 -4.68 9.39
CA ILE A 19 0.88 -5.26 8.55
C ILE A 19 0.08 -6.31 9.32
N LYS A 20 0.75 -7.16 10.11
CA LYS A 20 0.05 -8.13 10.98
C LYS A 20 -0.80 -7.46 12.06
N LYS A 21 -0.33 -6.35 12.65
CA LYS A 21 -1.12 -5.57 13.61
C LYS A 21 -2.32 -4.92 12.93
N GLN A 22 -2.12 -4.29 11.78
CA GLN A 22 -3.17 -3.67 10.97
C GLN A 22 -4.25 -4.68 10.56
N LYS A 23 -3.86 -5.87 10.06
CA LYS A 23 -4.80 -6.95 9.75
C LYS A 23 -5.59 -7.46 10.96
N LYS A 24 -5.01 -7.40 12.17
CA LYS A 24 -5.71 -7.72 13.43
C LYS A 24 -6.59 -6.58 13.94
N ARG A 25 -6.30 -5.33 13.56
CA ARG A 25 -7.04 -4.15 13.99
C ARG A 25 -8.39 -4.03 13.30
N ILE A 26 -8.48 -4.36 12.01
CA ILE A 26 -9.75 -4.36 11.24
C ILE A 26 -10.89 -5.11 11.96
N PRO A 27 -10.77 -6.40 12.35
CA PRO A 27 -11.86 -7.10 13.01
C PRO A 27 -12.25 -6.48 14.37
N GLN A 28 -11.30 -5.90 15.10
CA GLN A 28 -11.60 -5.20 16.37
C GLN A 28 -12.45 -3.95 16.13
N ILE A 29 -12.10 -3.17 15.10
CA ILE A 29 -12.87 -2.01 14.67
C ILE A 29 -14.27 -2.43 14.23
N THR A 30 -14.36 -3.44 13.35
CA THR A 30 -15.62 -3.97 12.85
C THR A 30 -16.54 -4.45 13.99
N ASP A 31 -15.99 -5.18 14.96
CA ASP A 31 -16.77 -5.66 16.11
C ASP A 31 -17.26 -4.51 16.98
N ARG A 32 -16.43 -3.48 17.19
CA ARG A 32 -16.81 -2.28 17.94
C ARG A 32 -17.90 -1.49 17.21
N MET A 33 -17.78 -1.28 15.91
CA MET A 33 -18.81 -0.62 15.10
C MET A 33 -20.16 -1.34 15.21
N LYS A 34 -20.18 -2.69 15.12
CA LYS A 34 -21.39 -3.51 15.33
C LYS A 34 -21.96 -3.40 16.74
N GLN A 35 -21.13 -3.16 17.76
CA GLN A 35 -21.62 -2.91 19.12
C GLN A 35 -22.29 -1.53 19.20
N ILE A 36 -21.67 -0.52 18.59
CA ILE A 36 -22.23 0.84 18.52
C ILE A 36 -23.58 0.83 17.83
N GLU A 37 -23.72 0.17 16.68
CA GLU A 37 -25.00 0.03 15.97
C GLU A 37 -26.10 -0.58 16.84
N ARG A 38 -25.78 -1.63 17.60
CA ARG A 38 -26.72 -2.26 18.54
C ARG A 38 -27.17 -1.30 19.64
N VAL A 39 -26.22 -0.55 20.22
CA VAL A 39 -26.52 0.44 21.26
C VAL A 39 -27.33 1.60 20.69
N MET A 40 -26.99 2.08 19.49
CA MET A 40 -27.73 3.15 18.81
C MET A 40 -29.17 2.72 18.54
N ASN A 41 -29.40 1.54 17.96
CA ASN A 41 -30.75 1.03 17.73
C ASN A 41 -31.58 1.00 19.01
N LYS A 42 -30.98 0.54 20.11
CA LYS A 42 -31.66 0.52 21.41
C LYS A 42 -31.96 1.92 21.95
N LEU A 43 -31.00 2.84 21.79
CA LEU A 43 -31.14 4.25 22.18
C LEU A 43 -32.29 4.93 21.41
N TYR A 44 -32.44 4.64 20.11
CA TYR A 44 -33.57 5.10 19.31
C TYR A 44 -34.89 4.56 19.83
N GLU A 45 -35.00 3.25 20.08
CA GLU A 45 -36.21 2.64 20.65
C GLU A 45 -36.61 3.31 21.97
N ASP A 46 -35.66 3.47 22.90
CA ASP A 46 -35.93 4.04 24.22
C ASP A 46 -36.35 5.51 24.13
N ASN A 47 -35.81 6.28 23.18
CA ASN A 47 -36.25 7.65 22.90
C ASN A 47 -37.68 7.70 22.36
N THR A 48 -38.05 6.80 21.44
CA THR A 48 -39.43 6.74 20.90
C THR A 48 -40.46 6.37 21.97
N LEU A 49 -40.07 5.58 22.96
CA LEU A 49 -40.91 5.19 24.10
C LEU A 49 -40.93 6.23 25.22
N GLY A 50 -40.12 7.30 25.13
CA GLY A 50 -39.99 8.31 26.18
C GLY A 50 -39.25 7.81 27.43
N ASN A 51 -38.50 6.71 27.32
CA ASN A 51 -37.73 6.13 28.42
C ASN A 51 -36.43 6.90 28.72
N ILE A 52 -36.07 7.85 27.85
CA ILE A 52 -34.89 8.70 27.99
C ILE A 52 -35.25 10.15 27.68
N GLU A 53 -34.66 11.06 28.44
CA GLU A 53 -34.75 12.49 28.17
C GLU A 53 -34.07 12.87 26.86
N ARG A 54 -34.68 13.80 26.11
CA ARG A 54 -34.19 14.22 24.79
C ARG A 54 -32.75 14.70 24.81
N GLU A 55 -32.38 15.58 25.73
CA GLU A 55 -31.02 16.12 25.82
C GLU A 55 -29.99 15.00 26.01
N ARG A 56 -30.31 14.02 26.88
CA ARG A 56 -29.45 12.86 27.12
C ARG A 56 -29.34 11.95 25.90
N TYR A 57 -30.44 11.78 25.16
CA TYR A 57 -30.44 11.05 23.89
C TYR A 57 -29.52 11.73 22.87
N GLU A 58 -29.64 13.04 22.69
CA GLU A 58 -28.84 13.82 21.74
C GLU A 58 -27.34 13.65 22.05
N GLN A 59 -26.94 13.89 23.31
CA GLN A 59 -25.54 13.74 23.76
C GLN A 59 -24.98 12.32 23.52
N LEU A 60 -25.75 11.28 23.84
CA LEU A 60 -25.31 9.89 23.64
C LEU A 60 -25.24 9.54 22.16
N SER A 61 -26.22 9.98 21.36
CA SER A 61 -26.29 9.70 19.93
C SER A 61 -25.13 10.37 19.17
N GLU A 62 -24.77 11.60 19.54
CA GLU A 62 -23.62 12.32 18.99
C GLU A 62 -22.32 11.59 19.32
N LYS A 63 -22.09 11.26 20.60
CA LYS A 63 -20.89 10.54 21.04
C LYS A 63 -20.68 9.22 20.30
N TYR A 64 -21.74 8.43 20.14
CA TYR A 64 -21.65 7.15 19.43
C TYR A 64 -21.48 7.33 17.92
N ALA A 65 -22.09 8.35 17.31
CA ALA A 65 -21.86 8.68 15.92
C ALA A 65 -20.41 9.10 15.67
N GLU A 66 -19.84 9.97 16.50
CA GLU A 66 -18.44 10.37 16.44
C GLU A 66 -17.49 9.16 16.54
N GLU A 67 -17.71 8.28 17.52
CA GLU A 67 -16.90 7.07 17.67
C GLU A 67 -17.02 6.17 16.42
N TYR A 68 -18.23 5.97 15.90
CA TYR A 68 -18.47 5.14 14.72
C TYR A 68 -17.75 5.68 13.48
N TYR A 69 -17.88 6.98 13.19
CA TYR A 69 -17.24 7.56 12.01
C TYR A 69 -15.72 7.64 12.16
N SER A 70 -15.21 7.92 13.36
CA SER A 70 -13.77 7.86 13.62
C SER A 70 -13.20 6.46 13.35
N LEU A 71 -13.87 5.42 13.83
CA LEU A 71 -13.50 4.03 13.59
C LEU A 71 -13.61 3.64 12.12
N LYS A 72 -14.66 4.12 11.42
CA LYS A 72 -14.84 3.87 9.99
C LYS A 72 -13.70 4.48 9.17
N THR A 73 -13.32 5.72 9.46
CA THR A 73 -12.17 6.36 8.81
C THR A 73 -10.87 5.60 9.11
N GLU A 74 -10.65 5.19 10.37
CA GLU A 74 -9.47 4.37 10.72
C GLU A 74 -9.43 3.06 9.92
N GLN A 75 -10.58 2.40 9.74
CA GLN A 75 -10.69 1.17 8.96
C GLN A 75 -10.34 1.42 7.49
N GLU A 76 -10.91 2.46 6.86
CA GLU A 76 -10.66 2.81 5.46
C GLU A 76 -9.15 3.11 5.22
N GLU A 77 -8.51 3.85 6.11
CA GLU A 77 -7.07 4.12 6.03
C GLU A 77 -6.21 2.85 6.19
N ILE A 78 -6.61 1.93 7.08
CA ILE A 78 -5.90 0.66 7.23
C ILE A 78 -6.04 -0.19 5.96
N GLU A 79 -7.24 -0.27 5.39
CA GLU A 79 -7.50 -1.02 4.17
C GLU A 79 -6.71 -0.45 2.98
N GLU A 80 -6.65 0.87 2.83
CA GLU A 80 -5.83 1.54 1.81
C GLU A 80 -4.34 1.21 1.97
N ARG A 81 -3.79 1.35 3.18
CA ARG A 81 -2.38 1.01 3.46
C ARG A 81 -2.05 -0.45 3.16
N LEU A 82 -2.96 -1.37 3.49
CA LEU A 82 -2.80 -2.80 3.19
C LEU A 82 -2.80 -3.06 1.68
N PHE A 83 -3.68 -2.38 0.94
CA PHE A 83 -3.75 -2.47 -0.52
C PHE A 83 -2.47 -1.94 -1.18
N GLU A 84 -1.96 -0.78 -0.76
CA GLU A 84 -0.70 -0.23 -1.26
C GLU A 84 0.48 -1.16 -0.99
N PHE A 85 0.54 -1.73 0.22
CA PHE A 85 1.58 -2.69 0.58
C PHE A 85 1.53 -3.95 -0.28
N GLU A 86 0.33 -4.53 -0.49
CA GLU A 86 0.16 -5.72 -1.34
C GLU A 86 0.55 -5.44 -2.79
N ASN A 87 0.18 -4.27 -3.33
CA ASN A 87 0.58 -3.85 -4.68
C ASN A 87 2.10 -3.64 -4.82
N ALA A 88 2.73 -2.98 -3.85
CA ALA A 88 4.19 -2.82 -3.84
C ALA A 88 4.89 -4.19 -3.78
N ASN A 89 4.39 -5.10 -2.95
CA ASN A 89 4.94 -6.44 -2.82
C ASN A 89 4.76 -7.26 -4.12
N GLN A 90 3.64 -7.09 -4.83
CA GLN A 90 3.42 -7.73 -6.12
C GLN A 90 4.37 -7.19 -7.20
N ARG A 91 4.62 -5.87 -7.25
CA ARG A 91 5.61 -5.28 -8.16
C ARG A 91 7.01 -5.84 -7.91
N VAL A 92 7.43 -5.96 -6.65
CA VAL A 92 8.73 -6.56 -6.28
C VAL A 92 8.81 -8.03 -6.71
N LYS A 93 7.75 -8.83 -6.49
CA LYS A 93 7.71 -10.22 -6.95
C LYS A 93 7.82 -10.36 -8.46
N ASN A 94 7.13 -9.49 -9.20
CA ASN A 94 7.19 -9.49 -10.66
C ASN A 94 8.61 -9.12 -11.15
N PHE A 95 9.24 -8.13 -10.52
CA PHE A 95 10.63 -7.75 -10.82
C PHE A 95 11.60 -8.91 -10.55
N ILE A 96 11.47 -9.61 -9.41
CA ILE A 96 12.33 -10.77 -9.09
C ILE A 96 12.14 -11.86 -10.14
N LYS A 97 10.91 -12.23 -10.49
CA LYS A 97 10.64 -13.23 -11.53
C LYS A 97 11.23 -12.83 -12.89
N LEU A 98 11.13 -11.55 -13.24
CA LEU A 98 11.71 -11.03 -14.47
C LEU A 98 13.24 -11.15 -14.40
N ALA A 99 13.88 -10.64 -13.35
CA ALA A 99 15.33 -10.74 -13.16
C ALA A 99 15.85 -12.19 -13.15
N GLU A 100 15.10 -13.13 -12.55
CA GLU A 100 15.40 -14.57 -12.57
C GLU A 100 15.30 -15.13 -14.01
N SER A 101 14.25 -14.78 -14.77
CA SER A 101 14.10 -15.23 -16.16
C SER A 101 15.18 -14.69 -17.12
N TYR A 102 15.88 -13.62 -16.73
CA TYR A 102 16.94 -12.99 -17.51
C TYR A 102 18.36 -13.28 -17.00
N SER A 103 18.51 -14.10 -15.94
CA SER A 103 19.83 -14.54 -15.44
C SER A 103 20.46 -15.66 -16.28
N ASP A 104 19.71 -16.25 -17.22
CA ASP A 104 20.12 -17.42 -18.03
C ASP A 104 20.37 -17.11 -19.53
N PHE A 105 20.37 -15.84 -19.97
CA PHE A 105 20.70 -15.52 -21.36
C PHE A 105 22.21 -15.34 -21.57
N GLU A 106 22.80 -16.16 -22.43
CA GLU A 106 24.10 -15.87 -23.05
C GLU A 106 24.03 -14.65 -24.00
N GLU A 107 22.83 -14.27 -24.48
CA GLU A 107 22.64 -13.16 -25.43
C GLU A 107 21.50 -12.19 -25.07
N LEU A 108 21.83 -10.90 -25.05
CA LEU A 108 20.92 -9.79 -24.78
C LEU A 108 20.01 -9.53 -26.01
N THR A 109 18.73 -9.92 -25.94
CA THR A 109 17.80 -9.72 -27.07
C THR A 109 17.16 -8.31 -27.08
N PRO A 110 16.88 -7.72 -28.26
CA PRO A 110 16.25 -6.39 -28.36
C PRO A 110 14.88 -6.30 -27.66
N THR A 111 14.13 -7.41 -27.63
CA THR A 111 12.85 -7.50 -26.91
C THR A 111 13.05 -7.33 -25.41
N ALA A 112 14.05 -8.00 -24.82
CA ALA A 112 14.37 -7.88 -23.40
C ALA A 112 14.76 -6.45 -23.01
N ILE A 113 15.55 -5.78 -23.85
CA ILE A 113 16.00 -4.40 -23.60
C ILE A 113 14.81 -3.43 -23.57
N ASN A 114 13.85 -3.59 -24.49
CA ASN A 114 12.66 -2.74 -24.55
C ASN A 114 11.68 -2.98 -23.40
N GLU A 115 11.68 -4.16 -22.78
CA GLU A 115 10.87 -4.43 -21.58
C GLU A 115 11.44 -3.78 -20.31
N PHE A 116 12.77 -3.70 -20.17
CA PHE A 116 13.41 -3.13 -18.97
C PHE A 116 13.66 -1.62 -19.06
N ILE A 117 13.94 -1.09 -20.24
CA ILE A 117 14.44 0.26 -20.42
C ILE A 117 13.32 1.12 -21.03
N SER A 118 12.78 2.02 -20.20
CA SER A 118 11.72 2.95 -20.64
C SER A 118 12.22 3.89 -21.73
N LYS A 119 13.47 4.33 -21.61
CA LYS A 119 14.08 5.34 -22.48
C LYS A 119 15.60 5.27 -22.36
N ILE A 120 16.27 5.32 -23.51
CA ILE A 120 17.73 5.50 -23.59
C ILE A 120 17.97 6.98 -23.88
N VAL A 121 18.65 7.67 -22.97
CA VAL A 121 19.04 9.08 -23.17
C VAL A 121 20.51 9.11 -23.57
N VAL A 122 20.77 9.47 -24.82
CA VAL A 122 22.11 9.65 -25.38
C VAL A 122 22.46 11.14 -25.33
N HIS A 123 23.56 11.48 -24.69
CA HIS A 123 24.12 12.84 -24.74
C HIS A 123 25.27 12.88 -25.76
N GLU A 124 25.39 13.98 -26.50
CA GLU A 124 26.58 14.24 -27.31
C GLU A 124 27.80 14.45 -26.41
N ALA A 125 28.92 13.87 -26.81
CA ALA A 125 30.19 14.02 -26.11
C ALA A 125 30.68 15.47 -26.24
N ILE A 126 30.54 16.27 -25.19
CA ILE A 126 31.24 17.54 -25.08
C ILE A 126 32.69 17.22 -24.72
N GLY A 127 33.51 17.03 -25.77
CA GLY A 127 34.97 16.93 -25.65
C GLY A 127 35.56 15.57 -26.01
N GLY A 128 35.74 15.32 -27.32
CA GLY A 128 36.95 14.73 -27.91
C GLY A 128 37.51 13.37 -27.42
N ARG A 129 36.81 12.61 -26.57
CA ARG A 129 37.17 11.22 -26.25
C ARG A 129 35.94 10.34 -26.28
N ASN A 130 36.05 9.24 -27.01
CA ASN A 130 34.98 8.33 -27.41
C ASN A 130 34.41 7.50 -26.24
N GLU A 131 33.85 8.16 -25.23
CA GLU A 131 33.06 7.49 -24.18
C GLU A 131 31.62 8.01 -24.26
N GLN A 132 30.75 7.19 -24.87
CA GLN A 132 29.32 7.45 -24.90
C GLN A 132 28.76 7.21 -23.49
N ASN A 133 28.36 8.28 -22.80
CA ASN A 133 27.73 8.18 -21.48
C ASN A 133 26.24 7.86 -21.66
N TYR A 134 25.87 6.60 -21.43
CA TYR A 134 24.47 6.16 -21.40
C TYR A 134 23.90 6.33 -20.00
N LEU A 135 22.80 7.09 -19.87
CA LEU A 135 21.99 7.12 -18.66
C LEU A 135 20.78 6.19 -18.86
N TYR A 136 20.72 5.11 -18.08
CA TYR A 136 19.62 4.15 -18.12
C TYR A 136 18.50 4.56 -17.16
N LEU A 137 17.32 4.84 -17.70
CA LEU A 137 16.09 4.98 -16.91
C LEU A 137 15.32 3.67 -16.97
N PHE A 138 15.42 2.90 -15.89
CA PHE A 138 14.62 1.69 -15.70
C PHE A 138 13.14 2.05 -15.61
N ARG A 139 12.30 1.33 -16.36
CA ARG A 139 10.85 1.39 -16.15
C ARG A 139 10.53 0.48 -14.95
N CYS A 140 10.47 1.06 -13.75
CA CYS A 140 9.75 0.45 -12.63
C CYS A 140 8.32 0.95 -12.62
#